data_AF-A0A7X7RL63-F1
#
_entry.id   AF-A0A7X7RL63-F1
#
_cell.length_a   1.000
_cell.length_b   1.000
_cell.length_c   1.000
_cell.angle_alpha   90.00
_cell.angle_beta   90.00
_cell.angle_gamma   90.00
#
_symmetry.space_group_name_H-M   'P 1'
#
loop_
_entity.id
_entity.type
_entity.pdbx_description
1 polymer ?
#
loop_
_entity_poly.entity_id
_entity_poly.type
_entity_poly.pdbx_seq_one_letter_code
_entity_poly.pdbx_strand_id
1 'polypeptide(L)'
;MRIFFLLPLLTAVLSLSAAEYFVASSGSDDSPGSREAPFRTIGKAAALVQAGDVVTVRGGTYREQITIRSSGTAEAPIVFRGAPGETAVLTAGFPFPEAWKKTAGYRSVWENTSP
;
A
#
# COMPACT_ATOMS: atom_id res chain seq x y z
N MET A 1 63.84 3.71 3.77
CA MET A 1 62.94 3.94 2.63
C MET A 1 61.53 3.58 3.07
N ARG A 2 60.66 4.57 3.34
CA ARG A 2 59.27 4.35 3.78
C ARG A 2 58.38 4.35 2.54
N ILE A 3 57.86 3.18 2.15
CA ILE A 3 56.84 3.06 1.12
C ILE A 3 55.50 3.37 1.78
N PHE A 4 54.85 4.45 1.34
CA PHE A 4 53.45 4.72 1.61
C PHE A 4 52.64 4.08 0.47
N PHE A 5 51.95 2.97 0.75
CA PHE A 5 50.92 2.46 -0.13
C PHE A 5 49.66 3.32 0.06
N LEU A 6 49.31 4.12 -0.96
CA LEU A 6 48.08 4.89 -1.01
C LEU A 6 47.01 3.97 -1.60
N LEU A 7 46.19 3.37 -0.73
CA LEU A 7 45.05 2.55 -1.14
C LEU A 7 43.95 3.49 -1.69
N PRO A 8 43.48 3.32 -2.94
CA PRO A 8 42.38 4.14 -3.44
C PRO A 8 41.09 3.68 -2.76
N LEU A 9 40.45 4.59 -2.03
CA LEU A 9 39.13 4.39 -1.45
C LEU A 9 38.10 4.39 -2.60
N LEU A 10 37.69 3.19 -3.03
CA LEU A 10 36.63 3.00 -4.02
C LEU A 10 35.28 3.37 -3.39
N THR A 11 34.81 4.59 -3.62
CA THR A 11 33.46 5.01 -3.23
C THR A 11 32.45 4.35 -4.17
N ALA A 12 31.80 3.28 -3.68
CA ALA A 12 30.63 2.73 -4.35
C ALA A 12 29.49 3.76 -4.29
N VAL A 13 29.08 4.28 -5.45
CA VAL A 13 27.90 5.14 -5.55
C VAL A 13 26.68 4.20 -5.50
N LEU A 14 26.03 4.11 -4.34
CA LEU A 14 24.72 3.47 -4.23
C LEU A 14 23.72 4.34 -4.99
N SER A 15 23.35 3.92 -6.20
CA SER A 15 22.21 4.51 -6.89
C SER A 15 20.96 4.11 -6.13
N LEU A 16 20.42 5.02 -5.32
CA LEU A 16 19.12 4.85 -4.70
C LEU A 16 18.05 5.07 -5.77
N SER A 17 17.76 4.03 -6.55
CA SER A 17 16.61 4.03 -7.45
C SER A 17 15.34 4.01 -6.60
N ALA A 18 14.35 4.82 -6.98
CA ALA A 18 12.99 4.71 -6.46
C ALA A 18 12.47 3.28 -6.66
N ALA A 19 11.84 2.71 -5.63
CA ALA A 19 11.20 1.40 -5.70
C ALA A 19 9.74 1.53 -6.19
N GLU A 20 9.24 0.50 -6.85
CA GLU A 20 7.81 0.35 -7.11
C GLU A 20 7.27 -0.89 -6.39
N TYR A 21 6.31 -0.67 -5.49
CA TYR A 21 5.59 -1.72 -4.79
C TYR A 21 4.22 -1.96 -5.42
N PHE A 22 3.80 -3.21 -5.46
CA PHE A 22 2.50 -3.63 -5.96
C PHE A 22 1.64 -4.16 -4.81
N VAL A 23 0.36 -3.77 -4.84
CA VAL A 23 -0.65 -4.22 -3.87
C VAL A 23 -1.80 -4.87 -4.63
N ALA A 24 -2.24 -6.05 -4.20
CA ALA A 24 -3.37 -6.77 -4.78
C ALA A 24 -4.17 -7.46 -3.67
N SER A 25 -5.50 -7.46 -3.74
CA SER A 25 -6.35 -8.11 -2.72
C SER A 25 -6.09 -9.62 -2.57
N SER A 26 -5.55 -10.26 -3.61
CA SER A 26 -5.12 -11.67 -3.63
C SER A 26 -3.66 -11.90 -3.21
N GLY A 27 -2.92 -10.84 -2.87
CA GLY A 27 -1.51 -10.90 -2.47
C GLY A 27 -1.30 -11.38 -1.03
N SER A 28 -0.06 -11.23 -0.54
CA SER A 28 0.31 -11.52 0.85
C SER A 28 1.27 -10.45 1.38
N ASP A 29 1.09 -10.01 2.63
CA ASP A 29 1.97 -9.00 3.26
C ASP A 29 3.35 -9.54 3.66
N ASP A 30 3.55 -10.85 3.50
CA ASP A 30 4.85 -11.53 3.61
C ASP A 30 5.59 -11.60 2.25
N SER A 31 4.92 -11.23 1.15
CA SER A 31 5.53 -11.16 -0.18
C SER A 31 6.49 -9.97 -0.28
N PRO A 32 7.41 -9.93 -1.26
CA PRO A 32 8.33 -8.80 -1.43
C PRO A 32 7.67 -7.52 -1.95
N GLY A 33 6.41 -7.56 -2.38
CA GLY A 33 5.71 -6.41 -2.96
C GLY A 33 6.06 -6.15 -4.42
N SER A 34 6.55 -7.16 -5.14
CA SER A 34 6.79 -7.05 -6.59
C SER A 34 5.49 -7.24 -7.37
N ARG A 35 5.52 -6.99 -8.68
CA ARG A 35 4.35 -7.19 -9.56
C ARG A 35 3.83 -8.63 -9.54
N GLU A 36 4.75 -9.60 -9.49
CA GLU A 36 4.46 -11.04 -9.49
C GLU A 36 4.08 -11.56 -8.09
N ALA A 37 4.59 -10.92 -7.05
CA ALA A 37 4.33 -11.25 -5.65
C ALA A 37 3.97 -9.98 -4.86
N PRO A 38 2.74 -9.44 -5.07
CA PRO A 38 2.31 -8.18 -4.48
C PRO A 38 1.99 -8.34 -2.99
N PHE A 39 2.06 -7.22 -2.27
CA PHE A 39 1.48 -7.13 -0.93
C PHE A 39 -0.03 -7.31 -0.97
N ARG A 40 -0.62 -7.72 0.14
CA ARG A 40 -2.08 -7.82 0.27
C ARG A 40 -2.71 -6.48 0.60
N THR A 41 -2.06 -5.69 1.45
CA THR A 41 -2.61 -4.48 2.04
C THR A 41 -1.88 -3.23 1.56
N ILE A 42 -2.61 -2.11 1.45
CA ILE A 42 -2.00 -0.82 1.15
C ILE A 42 -1.20 -0.33 2.37
N GLY A 43 -1.67 -0.65 3.59
CA GLY A 43 -0.96 -0.37 4.83
C GLY A 43 0.44 -0.97 4.89
N LYS A 44 0.64 -2.19 4.37
CA LYS A 44 1.97 -2.81 4.29
C LYS A 44 2.93 -2.00 3.41
N ALA A 45 2.51 -1.58 2.23
CA ALA A 45 3.31 -0.73 1.36
C ALA A 45 3.60 0.63 2.03
N ALA A 46 2.59 1.24 2.66
CA ALA A 46 2.71 2.52 3.36
C ALA A 46 3.73 2.51 4.52
N ALA A 47 4.01 1.34 5.11
CA ALA A 47 5.01 1.19 6.14
C ALA A 47 6.45 1.12 5.61
N LEU A 48 6.64 0.88 4.31
CA LEU A 48 7.96 0.66 3.69
C LEU A 48 8.42 1.81 2.81
N VAL A 49 7.50 2.55 2.19
CA VAL A 49 7.81 3.62 1.24
C VAL A 49 8.76 4.68 1.80
N GLN A 50 9.67 5.12 0.95
CA GLN A 50 10.59 6.23 1.11
C GLN A 50 10.41 7.26 -0.01
N ALA A 51 11.02 8.44 0.13
CA ALA A 51 10.92 9.51 -0.87
C ALA A 51 11.29 9.01 -2.27
N GLY A 52 10.40 9.27 -3.24
CA GLY A 52 10.53 8.82 -4.64
C GLY A 52 9.80 7.53 -4.98
N ASP A 53 9.39 6.74 -3.98
CA ASP A 53 8.76 5.44 -4.22
C ASP A 53 7.34 5.56 -4.79
N VAL A 54 6.95 4.52 -5.52
CA VAL A 54 5.61 4.36 -6.11
C VAL A 54 4.94 3.12 -5.54
N VAL A 55 3.66 3.25 -5.19
CA VAL A 55 2.78 2.13 -4.84
C VAL A 55 1.68 2.04 -5.88
N THR A 56 1.68 0.94 -6.63
CA THR A 56 0.66 0.62 -7.64
C THR A 56 -0.33 -0.38 -7.05
N VAL A 57 -1.56 0.08 -6.84
CA VAL A 57 -2.66 -0.68 -6.21
C VAL A 57 -3.56 -1.25 -7.29
N ARG A 58 -3.64 -2.57 -7.39
CA ARG A 58 -4.51 -3.29 -8.32
C ARG A 58 -5.99 -3.13 -7.96
N GLY A 59 -6.86 -3.49 -8.89
CA GLY A 59 -8.30 -3.40 -8.73
C GLY A 59 -8.79 -4.24 -7.55
N GLY A 60 -9.68 -3.66 -6.74
CA GLY A 60 -10.20 -4.31 -5.55
C GLY A 60 -10.73 -3.33 -4.51
N THR A 61 -11.38 -3.86 -3.48
CA THR A 61 -11.81 -3.09 -2.31
C THR A 61 -10.93 -3.39 -1.12
N TYR A 62 -10.21 -2.38 -0.65
CA TYR A 62 -9.29 -2.41 0.47
C TYR A 62 -9.97 -1.79 1.68
N ARG A 63 -10.26 -2.61 2.69
CA ARG A 63 -10.96 -2.22 3.91
C ARG A 63 -9.95 -1.98 5.03
N GLU A 64 -9.35 -0.80 5.02
CA GLU A 64 -8.16 -0.50 5.82
C GLU A 64 -8.20 0.94 6.35
N GLN A 65 -7.61 1.14 7.53
CA GLN A 65 -7.18 2.46 7.98
C GLN A 65 -5.68 2.58 7.78
N ILE A 66 -5.25 3.48 6.91
CA ILE A 66 -3.85 3.60 6.51
C ILE A 66 -3.22 4.78 7.25
N THR A 67 -2.02 4.57 7.80
CA THR A 67 -1.16 5.63 8.32
C THR A 67 0.12 5.66 7.53
N ILE A 68 0.39 6.76 6.83
CA ILE A 68 1.65 6.98 6.14
C ILE A 68 2.55 7.78 7.09
N ARG A 69 3.68 7.20 7.50
CA ARG A 69 4.64 7.83 8.42
C ARG A 69 5.84 8.45 7.72
N SER A 70 6.08 8.09 6.47
CA SER A 70 7.14 8.64 5.63
C SER A 70 6.64 9.87 4.86
N SER A 71 7.56 10.77 4.50
CA SER A 71 7.28 11.91 3.62
C SER A 71 8.23 11.90 2.44
N GLY A 72 7.71 12.22 1.25
CA GLY A 72 8.53 12.53 0.08
C GLY A 72 9.04 13.97 0.10
N THR A 73 9.81 14.34 -0.93
CA THR A 73 10.16 15.75 -1.22
C THR A 73 9.43 16.23 -2.48
N ALA A 74 9.59 17.51 -2.83
CA ALA A 74 9.03 18.02 -4.07
C ALA A 74 9.65 17.36 -5.32
N GLU A 75 10.95 17.02 -5.24
CA GLU A 75 11.72 16.38 -6.30
C GLU A 75 11.54 14.85 -6.31
N ALA A 76 11.20 14.27 -5.15
CA ALA A 76 11.02 12.83 -4.96
C ALA A 76 9.75 12.55 -4.13
N PRO A 77 8.55 12.76 -4.71
CA PRO A 77 7.29 12.49 -4.01
C PRO A 77 7.09 10.99 -3.80
N ILE A 78 6.33 10.63 -2.75
CA ILE A 78 5.79 9.27 -2.59
C ILE A 78 4.45 9.23 -3.32
N VAL A 79 4.26 8.29 -4.24
CA VAL A 79 3.06 8.22 -5.08
C VAL A 79 2.28 6.94 -4.80
N PHE A 80 1.03 7.08 -4.36
CA PHE A 80 0.06 5.98 -4.36
C PHE A 80 -0.90 6.15 -5.53
N ARG A 81 -1.03 5.13 -6.37
CA ARG A 81 -1.90 5.17 -7.56
C ARG A 81 -2.61 3.84 -7.78
N GLY A 82 -3.76 3.90 -8.45
CA GLY A 82 -4.40 2.72 -9.02
C GLY A 82 -3.62 2.17 -10.20
N ALA A 83 -3.63 0.85 -10.40
CA ALA A 83 -3.08 0.22 -11.59
C ALA A 83 -3.83 0.70 -12.84
N PRO A 84 -3.13 0.94 -13.97
CA PRO A 84 -3.76 1.44 -15.18
C PRO A 84 -4.95 0.57 -15.63
N GLY A 85 -6.11 1.19 -15.83
CA GLY A 85 -7.33 0.50 -16.26
C GLY A 85 -8.05 -0.30 -15.16
N GLU A 86 -7.54 -0.31 -13.92
CA GLU A 86 -8.15 -0.97 -12.77
C GLU A 86 -8.73 0.07 -11.79
N THR A 87 -9.76 -0.30 -11.02
CA THR A 87 -10.34 0.56 -9.97
C THR A 87 -10.01 0.00 -8.59
N ALA A 88 -9.16 0.72 -7.85
CA ALA A 88 -8.88 0.45 -6.44
C ALA A 88 -9.77 1.34 -5.56
N VAL A 89 -10.49 0.71 -4.61
CA VAL A 89 -11.36 1.40 -3.65
C VAL A 89 -10.80 1.21 -2.25
N LEU A 90 -10.33 2.28 -1.64
CA LEU A 90 -10.01 2.31 -0.21
C LEU A 90 -11.25 2.74 0.58
N THR A 91 -11.64 1.98 1.59
CA THR A 91 -12.77 2.33 2.44
C THR A 91 -12.54 1.89 3.89
N ALA A 92 -13.07 2.64 4.84
CA ALA A 92 -13.18 2.21 6.23
C ALA A 92 -14.49 1.45 6.52
N GLY A 93 -15.39 1.33 5.52
CA GLY A 93 -16.70 0.72 5.67
C GLY A 93 -16.66 -0.81 5.60
N PHE A 94 -17.26 -1.46 6.59
CA PHE A 94 -17.50 -2.89 6.59
C PHE A 94 -18.93 -3.19 6.11
N PRO A 95 -19.13 -4.19 5.24
CA PRO A 95 -20.47 -4.64 4.89
C PRO A 95 -21.10 -5.27 6.13
N PHE A 96 -22.39 -5.04 6.33
CA PHE A 96 -23.14 -5.77 7.35
C PHE A 96 -23.16 -7.26 6.97
N PRO A 97 -22.65 -8.16 7.84
CA PRO A 97 -22.59 -9.58 7.54
C PRO A 97 -23.97 -10.23 7.51
N GLU A 98 -24.93 -9.69 8.27
CA GLU A 98 -26.29 -10.21 8.31
C GLU A 98 -27.22 -9.45 7.36
N ALA A 99 -28.26 -10.15 6.88
CA ALA A 99 -29.34 -9.53 6.14
C ALA A 99 -30.19 -8.63 7.06
N TRP A 100 -30.66 -7.52 6.49
CA TRP A 100 -31.60 -6.64 7.16
C TRP A 100 -32.94 -7.34 7.40
N LYS A 101 -33.53 -7.17 8.58
CA LYS A 101 -34.85 -7.71 8.96
C LYS A 101 -35.90 -6.60 8.91
N LYS A 102 -37.07 -6.87 8.35
CA LYS A 102 -38.16 -5.89 8.29
C LYS A 102 -38.75 -5.69 9.68
N THR A 103 -38.84 -4.46 10.15
CA THR A 103 -39.42 -4.16 11.47
C THR A 103 -40.94 -4.31 11.42
N ALA A 104 -41.50 -5.13 12.31
CA ALA A 104 -42.94 -5.42 12.36
C ALA A 104 -43.76 -4.14 12.62
N GLY A 105 -44.90 -4.01 11.94
CA GLY A 105 -45.80 -2.85 12.06
C GLY A 105 -45.41 -1.63 11.20
N TYR A 106 -44.25 -1.63 10.54
CA TYR A 106 -43.82 -0.54 9.67
C TYR A 106 -43.75 -0.96 8.20
N ARG A 107 -44.14 -0.06 7.28
CA ARG A 107 -44.14 -0.36 5.83
C ARG A 107 -42.72 -0.40 5.23
N SER A 108 -41.84 0.49 5.69
CA SER A 108 -40.54 0.77 5.06
C SER A 108 -39.39 0.93 6.07
N VAL A 109 -39.47 0.25 7.23
CA VAL A 109 -38.40 0.27 8.24
C VAL A 109 -37.79 -1.12 8.33
N TRP A 110 -36.46 -1.17 8.35
CA TRP A 110 -35.65 -2.37 8.44
C TRP A 110 -34.56 -2.16 9.48
N GLU A 111 -34.17 -3.22 10.18
CA GLU A 111 -33.17 -3.21 11.23
C GLU A 111 -32.05 -4.22 10.94
N ASN A 112 -30.83 -3.85 11.31
CA ASN A 112 -29.66 -4.70 11.27
C ASN A 112 -28.76 -4.32 12.45
N THR A 113 -28.56 -5.28 13.34
CA THR A 113 -27.79 -5.09 14.58
C THR A 113 -26.42 -5.72 14.51
N SER A 114 -25.93 -6.02 13.30
CA SER A 114 -24.57 -6.54 13.13
C SER A 114 -23.55 -5.51 13.64
N PRO A 115 -22.48 -5.96 14.31
CA PRO A 115 -21.43 -5.09 14.80
C PRO A 115 -20.62 -4.42 13.68
#